data_AF-A0A950RRQ8-F1
#
_entry.id   AF-A0A950RRQ8-F1
#
_cell.length_a   1.000
_cell.length_b   1.000
_cell.length_c   1.000
_cell.angle_alpha   90.00
_cell.angle_beta   90.00
_cell.angle_gamma   90.00
#
_symmetry.space_group_name_H-M   'P 1'
#
loop_
_entity.id
_entity.type
_entity.pdbx_description
1 polymer ?
#
loop_
_entity_poly.entity_id
_entity_poly.type
_entity_poly.pdbx_seq_one_letter_code
_entity_poly.pdbx_strand_id
1 'polypeptide(L)' 'MEKRVDDLISRLTVEEKISQLMMDSPAIPRLGIPAYHWWSEALHGVARNGTATVFPQAIGLAAT' A
#
# COMPACT_ATOMS: atom_id res chain seq x y z
N MET A 1 -14.18 3.46 10.29
CA MET A 1 -13.09 3.74 9.34
C MET A 1 -13.44 4.95 8.49
N GLU A 2 -14.61 4.94 7.85
CA GLU A 2 -15.12 5.98 6.93
C GLU A 2 -14.95 7.41 7.45
N LYS A 3 -15.47 7.74 8.64
CA LYS A 3 -15.32 9.10 9.22
C LYS A 3 -13.89 9.65 9.24
N ARG A 4 -12.88 8.79 9.45
CA ARG A 4 -11.46 9.21 9.48
C ARG A 4 -10.91 9.41 8.06
N VAL A 5 -11.36 8.57 7.12
CA VAL A 5 -10.99 8.67 5.71
C VAL A 5 -11.63 9.92 5.09
N ASP A 6 -12.91 10.16 5.35
CA ASP A 6 -13.63 11.33 4.84
C ASP A 6 -13.03 12.63 5.37
N ASP A 7 -12.69 12.69 6.66
CA ASP A 7 -11.96 13.84 7.24
C ASP A 7 -10.63 14.08 6.52
N LEU A 8 -9.82 13.03 6.34
CA LEU A 8 -8.55 13.15 5.63
C LEU A 8 -8.74 13.61 4.18
N ILE A 9 -9.64 12.99 3.41
CA ILE A 9 -9.89 13.34 2.01
C ILE A 9 -10.43 14.78 1.88
N SER A 10 -11.21 15.25 2.85
CA SER A 10 -11.72 16.63 2.85
C SER A 10 -10.61 17.68 3.05
N ARG A 11 -9.51 17.30 3.72
CA ARG A 11 -8.36 18.18 3.99
C ARG A 11 -7.35 18.26 2.86
N LEU A 12 -7.37 17.33 1.90
CA LEU A 12 -6.46 17.28 0.76
C LEU A 12 -6.87 18.26 -0.35
N THR A 13 -5.89 18.91 -0.98
CA THR A 13 -6.12 19.61 -2.26
C THR A 13 -6.35 18.62 -3.40
N VAL A 14 -6.77 19.11 -4.56
CA VAL A 14 -6.96 18.26 -5.74
C VAL A 14 -5.62 17.68 -6.21
N GLU A 15 -4.56 18.48 -6.19
CA GLU A 15 -3.21 18.09 -6.55
C GLU A 15 -2.66 17.03 -5.59
N GLU A 16 -2.87 17.23 -4.28
CA GLU A 16 -2.53 16.24 -3.26
C GLU A 16 -3.28 14.92 -3.52
N LYS A 17 -4.58 14.94 -3.84
CA LYS A 17 -5.35 13.73 -4.19
C LYS A 17 -4.79 13.02 -5.43
N ILE A 18 -4.50 13.77 -6.48
CA ILE A 18 -3.96 13.23 -7.74
C ILE A 18 -2.61 12.54 -7.46
N SER A 19 -1.77 13.15 -6.62
CA SER A 19 -0.46 12.58 -6.28
C SER A 19 -0.54 11.20 -5.61
N GLN A 20 -1.67 10.87 -4.97
CA GLN A 20 -1.87 9.61 -4.24
C GLN A 20 -2.54 8.52 -5.10
N LEU A 21 -2.74 8.73 -6.41
CA LEU A 21 -3.39 7.75 -7.29
C LEU A 21 -2.43 6.66 -7.81
N MET A 22 -1.12 6.78 -7.53
CA MET A 22 -0.08 5.85 -7.98
C MET A 22 0.55 5.11 -6.81
N MET A 23 1.15 3.94 -7.09
CA MET A 23 1.86 3.11 -6.10
C MET A 23 2.91 3.91 -5.33
N ASP A 24 3.65 4.77 -6.00
CA ASP A 24 4.69 5.61 -5.42
C ASP A 24 4.06 6.93 -4.97
N SER A 25 3.32 6.87 -3.85
CA SER A 25 2.60 8.03 -3.32
C SER A 25 3.56 8.89 -2.49
N PRO A 26 3.81 10.17 -2.87
CA PRO A 26 4.71 11.04 -2.16
C PRO A 26 4.13 11.46 -0.81
N ALA A 27 5.00 11.93 0.09
CA ALA A 27 4.62 12.48 1.38
C ALA A 27 3.76 13.74 1.24
N ILE A 28 2.92 14.01 2.24
CA ILE A 28 2.16 15.27 2.40
C ILE A 28 2.55 15.92 3.74
N PRO A 29 3.66 16.70 3.79
CA PRO A 29 4.23 17.20 5.03
C PRO A 29 3.29 18.10 5.84
N ARG A 30 2.44 18.90 5.18
CA ARG A 30 1.45 19.79 5.84
C ARG A 30 0.49 19.02 6.74
N LEU A 31 0.20 17.77 6.38
CA LEU A 31 -0.71 16.89 7.11
C LEU A 31 0.04 15.84 7.93
N GLY A 32 1.37 15.84 7.93
CA GLY A 32 2.19 14.85 8.62
C GLY A 32 2.10 13.44 8.03
N ILE A 33 1.77 13.32 6.73
CA ILE A 33 1.59 12.03 6.06
C ILE A 33 2.92 11.64 5.40
N PRO A 34 3.51 10.48 5.76
CA PRO A 34 4.74 10.03 5.14
C PRO A 34 4.50 9.55 3.69
N ALA A 35 5.58 9.43 2.92
CA ALA A 35 5.50 8.75 1.63
C ALA A 35 5.09 7.29 1.85
N TYR A 36 4.30 6.75 0.92
CA TYR A 36 3.76 5.41 1.06
C TYR A 36 3.78 4.68 -0.27
N HIS A 37 4.37 3.49 -0.26
CA HIS A 37 4.33 2.58 -1.40
C HIS A 37 3.39 1.42 -1.13
N TRP A 38 2.16 1.49 -1.65
CA TRP A 38 1.13 0.50 -1.31
C TRP A 38 1.25 -0.82 -2.06
N TRP A 39 1.97 -0.86 -3.19
CA TRP A 39 2.19 -2.12 -3.88
C TRP A 39 3.24 -2.95 -3.13
N SER A 40 2.77 -4.07 -2.59
CA SER A 40 3.57 -5.15 -2.00
C SER A 40 3.03 -6.49 -2.49
N GLU A 41 3.82 -7.56 -2.39
CA GLU A 41 3.45 -8.89 -2.87
C GLU A 41 3.78 -9.97 -1.84
N ALA A 42 2.89 -10.96 -1.72
CA ALA A 42 3.03 -12.03 -0.73
C ALA A 42 2.43 -13.38 -1.17
N LEU A 43 2.30 -13.63 -2.49
CA LEU A 43 1.52 -14.76 -3.04
C LEU A 43 1.89 -16.12 -2.43
N HIS A 44 3.19 -16.38 -2.23
CA HIS A 44 3.70 -17.61 -1.64
C HIS A 44 4.89 -17.32 -0.71
N GLY A 45 4.75 -16.26 0.08
CA GLY A 45 5.83 -15.67 0.87
C GLY A 45 6.03 -14.21 0.49
N VAL A 46 6.54 -13.41 1.44
CA VAL A 46 6.79 -11.97 1.23
C VAL A 46 7.79 -11.78 0.10
N ALA A 47 7.40 -11.03 -0.91
CA ALA A 47 8.23 -10.69 -2.05
C ALA A 47 8.66 -9.21 -1.99
N ARG A 48 9.79 -8.89 -2.64
CA ARG A 48 10.28 -7.52 -2.83
C ARG A 48 10.63 -6.76 -1.53
N ASN A 49 10.79 -7.45 -0.40
CA ASN A 49 11.14 -6.85 0.89
C ASN A 49 12.16 -7.70 1.68
N GLY A 50 13.28 -8.04 1.04
CA GLY A 50 14.37 -8.79 1.66
C GLY A 50 14.21 -10.32 1.63
N THR A 51 14.83 -11.00 2.58
CA THR A 51 14.81 -12.46 2.70
C THR A 51 13.58 -12.92 3.48
N ALA A 52 12.79 -13.82 2.90
CA ALA A 52 11.61 -14.41 3.49
C ALA A 52 11.47 -15.89 3.13
N THR A 53 10.66 -16.63 3.91
CA THR A 53 10.29 -18.01 3.59
C THR A 53 9.53 -18.06 2.26
N VAL A 54 9.92 -18.99 1.38
CA VAL A 54 9.25 -19.27 0.12
C VAL A 54 8.42 -20.54 0.26
N PHE A 55 7.10 -20.38 0.25
CA PHE A 55 6.13 -21.48 0.29
C PHE A 55 5.92 -22.07 -1.13
N PRO A 56 5.30 -23.26 -1.25
CA PRO A 56 4.79 -23.74 -2.53
C PRO A 56 3.87 -22.70 -3.18
N GLN A 57 3.86 -22.67 -4.52
CA GLN A 57 2.91 -21.87 -5.28
C GLN A 57 1.46 -22.20 -4.87
N ALA A 58 0.53 -21.28 -5.10
CA ALA A 58 -0.88 -21.45 -4.70
C ALA A 58 -1.49 -22.79 -5.17
N ILE A 59 -1.15 -23.25 -6.38
CA ILE A 59 -1.61 -24.55 -6.90
C ILE A 59 -1.00 -25.74 -6.16
N GLY A 60 0.26 -25.63 -5.71
CA GLY A 60 0.91 -26.68 -4.91
C GLY A 60 0.35 -26.73 -3.49
N LEU A 61 -0.01 -25.56 -2.92
CA LEU A 61 -0.66 -25.49 -1.62
C LEU A 61 -2.09 -26.05 -1.66
N ALA A 62 -2.82 -25.85 -2.75
CA ALA A 62 -4.19 -26.37 -2.92
C ALA A 62 -4.25 -27.88 -3.21
N ALA A 63 -3.12 -28.55 -3.48
CA ALA A 63 -3.05 -29.96 -3.85
C ALA A 63 -2.86 -30.91 -2.65
N THR A 64 -2.92 -30.41 -1.41
CA THR A 64 -2.82 -31.18 -0.16
C THR A 64 -4.18 -31.37 0.49
#